data_AF-A0A1I1E1F5-F1
#
_entry.id   AF-A0A1I1E1F5-F1
#
_cell.length_a   1.000
_cell.length_b   1.000
_cell.length_c   1.000
_cell.angle_alpha   90.00
_cell.angle_beta   90.00
_cell.angle_gamma   90.00
#
_symmetry.space_group_name_H-M   'P 1'
#
loop_
_entity.id
_entity.type
_entity.pdbx_description
1 polymer ?
#
loop_
_entity_poly.entity_id
_entity_poly.type
_entity_poly.pdbx_seq_one_letter_code
_entity_poly.pdbx_strand_id
1 'polypeptide(L)'
;MSERTTSRVIPRLGPNDSVPLLTEVVDLPDLPETAFAPPPGHASMSINTPASTVIDTANMPESGLVSSVGDTEGGVEDDPEAPMIDPVPFLPGEDDLRAVRSELLTRVMMRFRTEWPQVVEAHTEATLQSRLAPLTAQLASELTQALEARLVEWLDATLEEIERDPGGM
;
A
#
# COMPACT_ATOMS: atom_id res chain seq x y z
N MET A 1 -40.20 -2.87 16.02
CA MET A 1 -38.87 -2.26 16.24
C MET A 1 -38.20 -2.19 14.88
N SER A 2 -37.76 -1.01 14.43
CA SER A 2 -37.20 -0.86 13.08
C SER A 2 -35.68 -0.78 13.14
N GLU A 3 -35.03 -1.81 12.61
CA GLU A 3 -33.58 -1.89 12.51
C GLU A 3 -33.10 -0.97 11.38
N ARG A 4 -32.46 0.15 11.72
CA ARG A 4 -31.76 0.99 10.75
C ARG A 4 -30.38 0.39 10.48
N THR A 5 -30.29 -0.44 9.45
CA THR A 5 -29.00 -0.85 8.86
C THR A 5 -28.28 0.37 8.29
N THR A 6 -27.27 0.86 9.01
CA THR A 6 -26.43 1.99 8.59
C THR A 6 -25.45 1.53 7.52
N SER A 7 -25.90 1.54 6.26
CA SER A 7 -25.04 1.23 5.10
C SER A 7 -23.87 2.21 5.05
N ARG A 8 -22.68 1.74 5.46
CA ARG A 8 -21.42 2.49 5.37
C ARG A 8 -21.00 2.50 3.90
N VAL A 9 -21.21 3.64 3.24
CA VAL A 9 -20.76 3.86 1.86
C VAL A 9 -19.24 3.85 1.85
N ILE A 10 -18.65 2.79 1.30
CA ILE A 10 -17.20 2.70 1.05
C ILE A 10 -16.88 3.60 -0.15
N PRO A 11 -16.06 4.66 0.00
CA PRO A 11 -15.62 5.46 -1.13
C PRO A 11 -14.85 4.57 -2.10
N ARG A 12 -15.23 4.58 -3.39
CA ARG A 12 -14.44 3.87 -4.41
C ARG A 12 -13.23 4.73 -4.74
N LEU A 13 -12.04 4.24 -4.41
CA LEU A 13 -10.78 4.84 -4.81
C LEU A 13 -10.80 5.10 -6.32
N GLY A 14 -10.56 6.34 -6.71
CA GLY A 14 -10.45 6.71 -8.12
C GLY A 14 -9.15 6.15 -8.72
N PRO A 15 -9.03 6.07 -10.06
CA PRO A 15 -7.80 5.60 -10.72
C PRO A 15 -6.56 6.48 -10.44
N ASN A 16 -6.75 7.67 -9.86
CA ASN A 16 -5.68 8.59 -9.45
C ASN A 16 -5.49 8.65 -7.92
N ASP A 17 -6.19 7.81 -7.15
CA ASP A 17 -6.15 7.78 -5.68
C ASP A 17 -5.05 6.84 -5.18
N SER A 18 -3.82 7.11 -5.64
CA SER A 18 -2.65 6.30 -5.38
C SER A 18 -2.11 6.54 -3.96
N VAL A 19 -2.55 5.70 -3.02
CA VAL A 19 -1.93 5.59 -1.69
C VAL A 19 -0.46 5.21 -1.86
N PRO A 20 0.51 5.98 -1.32
CA PRO A 20 1.92 5.61 -1.39
C PRO A 20 2.15 4.34 -0.55
N LEU A 21 2.56 3.25 -1.22
CA LEU A 21 2.99 2.03 -0.56
C LEU A 21 4.32 2.31 0.15
N LEU A 22 4.25 2.64 1.44
CA LEU A 22 5.42 2.68 2.32
C LEU A 22 5.91 1.25 2.55
N THR A 23 6.74 0.76 1.62
CA THR A 23 7.49 -0.48 1.76
C THR A 23 8.63 -0.26 2.74
N GLU A 24 8.33 -0.24 4.03
CA GLU A 24 9.33 -0.38 5.09
C GLU A 24 9.98 -1.76 4.96
N VAL A 25 11.21 -1.79 4.45
CA VAL A 25 12.06 -2.97 4.45
C VAL A 25 12.48 -3.21 5.90
N VAL A 26 11.88 -4.20 6.55
CA VAL A 26 12.32 -4.68 7.85
C VAL A 26 13.48 -5.64 7.62
N ASP A 27 14.70 -5.16 7.81
CA ASP A 27 15.88 -6.03 7.84
C ASP A 27 15.77 -6.99 9.05
N LEU A 28 15.58 -8.27 8.74
CA LEU A 28 15.66 -9.36 9.71
C LEU A 28 17.15 -9.61 10.03
N PRO A 29 17.55 -9.79 11.29
CA PRO A 29 18.95 -10.01 11.62
C PRO A 29 19.47 -11.34 11.06
N ASP A 30 20.64 -11.30 10.42
CA ASP A 30 21.31 -12.46 9.85
C ASP A 30 21.53 -13.58 10.89
N LEU A 31 20.92 -14.74 10.63
CA LEU A 31 21.30 -15.98 11.30
C LEU A 31 22.61 -16.49 10.69
N PRO A 32 23.56 -17.00 11.49
CA PRO A 32 24.92 -17.31 11.01
C PRO A 32 24.94 -18.36 9.90
N GLU A 33 25.63 -18.02 8.81
CA GLU A 33 25.85 -18.87 7.62
C GLU A 33 26.62 -20.16 7.94
N THR A 34 25.94 -21.22 8.37
CA THR A 34 26.55 -22.57 8.50
C THR A 34 25.66 -23.72 8.00
N ALA A 35 24.73 -23.45 7.07
CA ALA A 35 23.77 -24.45 6.58
C ALA A 35 23.66 -24.58 5.04
N PHE A 36 24.59 -24.02 4.26
CA PHE A 36 24.63 -24.21 2.80
C PHE A 36 25.99 -24.71 2.29
N ALA A 37 26.05 -26.02 2.04
CA ALA A 37 27.07 -26.64 1.19
C ALA A 37 26.34 -27.42 0.07
N PRO A 38 26.30 -26.91 -1.17
CA PRO A 38 25.71 -27.65 -2.29
C PRO A 38 26.68 -28.75 -2.80
N PRO A 39 26.18 -29.93 -3.20
CA PRO A 39 27.02 -30.94 -3.85
C PRO A 39 27.44 -30.50 -5.26
N PRO A 40 28.62 -30.91 -5.75
CA PRO A 40 29.13 -30.44 -7.03
C PRO A 40 28.50 -31.16 -8.22
N GLY A 41 27.85 -30.38 -9.07
CA GLY A 41 27.50 -30.77 -10.44
C GLY A 41 26.01 -30.93 -10.70
N HIS A 42 25.42 -29.96 -11.40
CA HIS A 42 24.59 -30.17 -12.59
C HIS A 42 24.55 -28.84 -13.36
N ALA A 43 24.99 -28.85 -14.62
CA ALA A 43 25.11 -27.65 -15.44
C ALA A 43 23.79 -27.30 -16.14
N SER A 44 23.56 -25.99 -16.31
CA SER A 44 22.71 -25.34 -17.32
C SER A 44 21.46 -26.07 -17.83
N MET A 45 20.28 -25.57 -17.44
CA MET A 45 19.29 -25.11 -18.42
C MET A 45 18.47 -23.95 -17.84
N SER A 46 18.43 -22.83 -18.57
CA SER A 46 17.70 -21.63 -18.19
C SER A 46 16.26 -21.72 -18.66
N ILE A 47 15.29 -21.53 -17.75
CA ILE A 47 13.87 -21.39 -18.08
C ILE A 47 13.31 -20.15 -17.36
N ASN A 48 12.88 -19.18 -18.17
CA ASN A 48 12.25 -17.90 -17.84
C ASN A 48 11.55 -17.78 -16.47
N THR A 49 12.15 -16.98 -15.59
CA THR A 49 11.41 -16.05 -14.71
C THR A 49 11.39 -14.66 -15.35
N PRO A 50 10.29 -13.90 -15.28
CA PRO A 50 10.23 -12.55 -15.85
C PRO A 50 11.10 -11.60 -15.01
N ALA A 51 12.29 -11.30 -15.52
CA ALA A 51 13.16 -10.26 -14.97
C ALA A 51 12.49 -8.89 -15.06
N SER A 52 12.84 -8.00 -14.13
CA SER A 52 12.40 -6.61 -14.10
C SER A 52 12.65 -5.91 -15.43
N THR A 53 11.59 -5.47 -16.10
CA THR A 53 11.69 -4.59 -17.27
C THR A 53 12.06 -3.18 -16.80
N VAL A 54 13.34 -2.98 -16.47
CA VAL A 54 13.92 -1.65 -16.26
C VAL A 54 13.88 -0.93 -17.60
N ILE A 55 12.96 0.02 -17.73
CA ILE A 55 12.86 0.87 -18.91
C ILE A 55 14.03 1.87 -18.85
N ASP A 56 15.02 1.68 -19.72
CA ASP A 56 16.13 2.60 -19.87
C ASP A 56 15.66 3.90 -20.51
N THR A 57 15.64 4.98 -19.71
CA THR A 57 15.20 6.32 -20.15
C THR A 57 16.34 7.20 -20.65
N ALA A 58 17.59 6.71 -20.66
CA ALA A 58 18.77 7.51 -20.95
C ALA A 58 18.90 8.01 -22.41
N ASN A 59 17.99 7.61 -23.31
CA ASN A 59 18.05 7.96 -24.73
C ASN A 59 16.66 8.22 -25.37
N MET A 60 15.72 8.80 -24.61
CA MET A 60 14.50 9.37 -25.21
C MET A 60 14.78 10.77 -25.79
N PRO A 61 14.40 11.06 -27.04
CA PRO A 61 14.48 12.41 -27.58
C PRO A 61 13.46 13.33 -26.91
N GLU A 62 13.86 14.53 -26.51
CA GLU A 62 12.91 15.59 -26.11
C GLU A 62 12.08 16.00 -27.34
N SER A 63 10.82 15.54 -27.38
CA SER A 63 9.87 15.86 -28.44
C SER A 63 8.44 15.76 -27.88
N GLY A 64 7.71 16.87 -27.73
CA GLY A 64 8.14 18.26 -27.89
C GLY A 64 7.07 19.20 -27.32
N LEU A 65 7.44 20.47 -27.09
CA LEU A 65 6.42 21.49 -26.79
C LEU A 65 5.47 21.62 -27.99
N VAL A 66 4.20 21.29 -27.79
CA VAL A 66 3.13 21.68 -28.71
C VAL A 66 2.78 23.14 -28.42
N SER A 67 3.61 24.06 -28.94
CA SER A 67 3.17 25.42 -29.22
C SER A 67 2.51 25.47 -30.61
N SER A 68 1.71 26.51 -30.86
CA SER A 68 0.97 26.77 -32.11
C SER A 68 -0.05 25.72 -32.55
N VAL A 69 -1.31 25.95 -32.16
CA VAL A 69 -2.43 25.86 -33.11
C VAL A 69 -3.02 27.27 -33.21
N GLY A 70 -2.67 27.98 -34.28
CA GLY A 70 -3.07 29.36 -34.58
C GLY A 70 -2.48 29.80 -35.92
N ASP A 71 -3.24 30.63 -36.65
CA ASP A 71 -3.04 31.07 -38.06
C ASP A 71 -3.13 29.94 -39.12
N THR A 72 -3.74 30.10 -40.31
CA THR A 72 -4.48 31.21 -41.00
C THR A 72 -5.42 30.57 -42.07
N GLU A 73 -6.29 31.21 -42.87
CA GLU A 73 -6.78 32.59 -43.11
C GLU A 73 -8.13 32.53 -43.89
N GLY A 74 -8.82 33.68 -44.08
CA GLY A 74 -9.67 33.91 -45.27
C GLY A 74 -11.20 34.01 -45.08
N GLY A 75 -11.74 35.23 -44.98
CA GLY A 75 -13.18 35.49 -45.04
C GLY A 75 -13.57 36.90 -44.56
N VAL A 76 -13.44 37.91 -45.43
CA VAL A 76 -13.84 39.31 -45.14
C VAL A 76 -15.16 39.62 -45.84
N GLU A 77 -16.25 39.79 -45.07
CA GLU A 77 -17.47 40.49 -45.49
C GLU A 77 -18.07 41.27 -44.29
N ASP A 78 -18.60 42.47 -44.56
CA ASP A 78 -19.09 43.48 -43.59
C ASP A 78 -20.42 43.12 -42.89
N ASP A 79 -20.57 43.50 -41.61
CA ASP A 79 -21.74 44.27 -41.09
C ASP A 79 -21.47 44.80 -39.64
N PRO A 80 -22.19 45.83 -39.14
CA PRO A 80 -21.64 46.76 -38.13
C PRO A 80 -21.99 46.51 -36.65
N GLU A 81 -21.10 47.01 -35.79
CA GLU A 81 -21.31 47.48 -34.39
C GLU A 81 -22.31 46.71 -33.50
N ALA A 82 -21.87 45.56 -33.00
CA ALA A 82 -22.17 45.17 -31.61
C ALA A 82 -20.91 45.40 -30.76
N PRO A 83 -21.01 45.89 -29.51
CA PRO A 83 -19.87 45.95 -28.61
C PRO A 83 -19.51 44.54 -28.16
N MET A 84 -18.70 43.85 -28.96
CA MET A 84 -18.09 42.59 -28.55
C MET A 84 -17.22 42.88 -27.34
N ILE A 85 -17.66 42.39 -26.19
CA ILE A 85 -16.83 42.27 -25.00
C ILE A 85 -15.76 41.26 -25.39
N ASP A 86 -14.60 41.76 -25.80
CA ASP A 86 -13.44 40.96 -26.15
C ASP A 86 -13.13 40.05 -24.95
N PRO A 87 -13.26 38.71 -25.09
CA PRO A 87 -12.99 37.78 -23.99
C PRO A 87 -11.47 37.61 -23.86
N VAL A 88 -10.80 38.71 -23.52
CA VAL A 88 -9.39 38.72 -23.13
C VAL A 88 -9.22 37.59 -22.11
N PRO A 89 -8.40 36.57 -22.40
CA PRO A 89 -8.19 35.48 -21.47
C PRO A 89 -7.70 36.09 -20.16
N PHE A 90 -8.50 35.96 -19.10
CA PHE A 90 -8.18 36.51 -17.79
C PHE A 90 -7.03 35.68 -17.21
N LEU A 91 -5.81 35.97 -17.67
CA LEU A 91 -4.57 35.46 -17.12
C LEU A 91 -4.56 35.92 -15.66
N PRO A 92 -4.76 35.00 -14.69
CA PRO A 92 -4.90 35.38 -13.30
C PRO A 92 -3.64 36.13 -12.88
N GLY A 93 -3.83 37.30 -12.27
CA GLY A 93 -2.73 38.13 -11.83
C GLY A 93 -1.84 37.37 -10.85
N GLU A 94 -0.60 37.81 -10.68
CA GLU A 94 0.30 37.15 -9.73
C GLU A 94 -0.24 37.18 -8.28
N ASP A 95 -1.11 38.15 -7.98
CA ASP A 95 -1.88 38.24 -6.74
C ASP A 95 -3.09 37.30 -6.68
N ASP A 96 -3.76 36.99 -7.80
CA ASP A 96 -4.80 35.94 -7.86
C ASP A 96 -4.18 34.56 -7.59
N LEU A 97 -3.00 34.29 -8.14
CA LEU A 97 -2.25 33.06 -7.89
C LEU A 97 -1.81 32.95 -6.41
N ARG A 98 -1.47 34.08 -5.77
CA ARG A 98 -1.20 34.13 -4.31
C ARG A 98 -2.47 33.90 -3.49
N ALA A 99 -3.62 34.46 -3.89
CA ALA A 99 -4.90 34.26 -3.24
C ALA A 99 -5.37 32.79 -3.34
N VAL A 100 -5.33 32.19 -4.53
CA VAL A 100 -5.66 30.76 -4.73
C VAL A 100 -4.72 29.86 -3.93
N ARG A 101 -3.42 30.16 -3.88
CA ARG A 101 -2.46 29.41 -3.04
C ARG A 101 -2.82 29.49 -1.56
N SER A 102 -3.20 30.66 -1.05
CA SER A 102 -3.53 30.84 0.38
C SER A 102 -4.87 30.18 0.75
N GLU A 103 -5.87 30.22 -0.13
CA GLU A 103 -7.13 29.49 0.03
C GLU A 103 -6.89 27.97 0.03
N LEU A 104 -6.11 27.47 -0.94
CA LEU A 104 -5.81 26.04 -1.07
C LEU A 104 -5.00 25.54 0.13
N LEU A 105 -4.00 26.29 0.59
CA LEU A 105 -3.28 25.99 1.83
C LEU A 105 -4.23 25.94 3.03
N THR A 106 -5.14 26.92 3.16
CA THR A 106 -6.12 26.97 4.26
C THR A 106 -7.06 25.76 4.23
N ARG A 107 -7.56 25.38 3.05
CA ARG A 107 -8.41 24.21 2.84
C ARG A 107 -7.68 22.90 3.14
N VAL A 108 -6.43 22.75 2.68
CA VAL A 108 -5.58 21.58 2.99
C VAL A 108 -5.26 21.50 4.48
N MET A 109 -4.88 22.59 5.13
CA MET A 109 -4.57 22.61 6.57
C MET A 109 -5.78 22.30 7.44
N MET A 110 -6.97 22.82 7.08
CA MET A 110 -8.22 22.45 7.75
C MET A 110 -8.53 20.96 7.56
N ARG A 111 -8.46 20.47 6.33
CA ARG A 111 -8.75 19.07 5.99
C ARG A 111 -7.79 18.10 6.68
N PHE A 112 -6.49 18.42 6.67
CA PHE A 112 -5.47 17.67 7.39
C PHE A 112 -5.78 17.64 8.89
N ARG A 113 -6.08 18.79 9.52
CA ARG A 113 -6.42 18.87 10.94
C ARG A 113 -7.65 18.02 11.33
N THR A 114 -8.63 17.82 10.44
CA THR A 114 -9.87 17.09 10.74
C THR A 114 -9.85 15.61 10.32
N GLU A 115 -9.22 15.29 9.19
CA GLU A 115 -9.25 13.93 8.60
C GLU A 115 -8.00 13.12 8.94
N TRP A 116 -6.82 13.75 9.07
CA TRP A 116 -5.57 13.02 9.34
C TRP A 116 -5.60 12.16 10.62
N PRO A 117 -6.15 12.62 11.77
CA PRO A 117 -6.22 11.78 12.97
C PRO A 117 -7.00 10.48 12.75
N GLN A 118 -8.09 10.54 11.97
CA GLN A 118 -8.95 9.39 11.66
C GLN A 118 -8.25 8.42 10.70
N VAL A 119 -7.49 8.93 9.73
CA VAL A 119 -6.66 8.11 8.83
C VAL A 119 -5.55 7.39 9.59
N VAL A 120 -4.87 8.08 10.51
CA VAL A 120 -3.84 7.47 11.37
C VAL A 120 -4.46 6.40 12.27
N GLU A 121 -5.57 6.68 12.95
CA GLU A 121 -6.28 5.72 13.80
C GLU A 121 -6.65 4.44 13.02
N ALA A 122 -7.35 4.59 11.89
CA ALA A 122 -7.75 3.47 11.05
C ALA A 122 -6.56 2.66 10.50
N HIS A 123 -5.47 3.33 10.13
CA HIS A 123 -4.24 2.64 9.69
C HIS A 123 -3.61 1.86 10.84
N THR A 124 -3.47 2.46 12.03
CA THR A 124 -2.92 1.77 13.20
C THR A 124 -3.79 0.59 13.65
N GLU A 125 -5.13 0.72 13.62
CA GLU A 125 -6.05 -0.37 13.92
C GLU A 125 -5.88 -1.52 12.92
N ALA A 126 -5.86 -1.23 11.62
CA ALA A 126 -5.65 -2.24 10.59
C ALA A 126 -4.30 -2.96 10.72
N THR A 127 -3.22 -2.22 11.00
CA THR A 127 -1.88 -2.79 11.24
C THR A 127 -1.84 -3.66 12.49
N LEU A 128 -2.49 -3.24 13.59
CA LEU A 128 -2.59 -4.01 14.83
C LEU A 128 -3.39 -5.30 14.61
N GLN A 129 -4.56 -5.22 13.96
CA GLN A 129 -5.39 -6.39 13.65
C GLN A 129 -4.63 -7.38 12.74
N SER A 130 -3.93 -6.89 11.72
CA SER A 130 -3.12 -7.70 10.80
C SER A 130 -1.96 -8.43 11.49
N ARG A 131 -1.44 -7.92 12.62
CA ARG A 131 -0.32 -8.53 13.36
C ARG A 131 -0.76 -9.37 14.55
N LEU A 132 -1.81 -8.96 15.27
CA LEU A 132 -2.32 -9.67 16.45
C LEU A 132 -2.95 -11.01 16.10
N ALA A 133 -3.73 -11.09 15.00
CA ALA A 133 -4.38 -12.33 14.59
C ALA A 133 -3.39 -13.49 14.34
N PRO A 134 -2.33 -13.35 13.50
CA PRO A 134 -1.37 -14.42 13.28
C PRO A 134 -0.53 -14.75 14.53
N LEU A 135 -0.09 -13.74 15.30
CA LEU A 135 0.68 -13.98 16.53
C LEU A 135 -0.13 -14.76 17.58
N THR A 136 -1.43 -14.47 17.71
CA THR A 136 -2.32 -15.19 18.64
C THR A 136 -2.53 -16.64 18.18
N ALA A 137 -2.69 -16.88 16.87
CA ALA A 137 -2.82 -18.22 16.31
C ALA A 137 -1.52 -19.03 16.49
N GLN A 138 -0.36 -18.41 16.26
CA GLN A 138 0.94 -19.05 16.48
C GLN A 138 1.13 -19.44 17.95
N LEU A 139 0.93 -18.50 18.88
CA LEU A 139 1.04 -18.78 20.33
C LEU A 139 0.09 -19.92 20.77
N ALA A 140 -1.13 -19.95 20.25
CA ALA A 140 -2.07 -21.03 20.53
C ALA A 140 -1.57 -22.39 20.01
N SER A 141 -0.99 -22.45 18.81
CA SER A 141 -0.40 -23.68 18.28
C SER A 141 0.83 -24.15 19.07
N GLU A 142 1.74 -23.25 19.44
CA GLU A 142 2.94 -23.56 20.23
C GLU A 142 2.57 -24.07 21.63
N LEU A 143 1.61 -23.42 22.30
CA LEU A 143 1.10 -23.88 23.60
C LEU A 143 0.40 -25.25 23.49
N THR A 144 -0.36 -25.49 22.42
CA THR A 144 -1.04 -26.77 22.20
C THR A 144 0.00 -27.88 22.00
N GLN A 145 0.98 -27.66 21.13
CA GLN A 145 2.04 -28.63 20.86
C GLN A 145 2.92 -28.90 22.09
N ALA A 146 3.23 -27.87 22.88
CA ALA A 146 3.98 -28.04 24.13
C ALA A 146 3.19 -28.82 25.19
N LEU A 147 1.87 -28.60 25.31
CA LEU A 147 1.00 -29.36 26.20
C LEU A 147 0.83 -30.81 25.74
N GLU A 148 0.64 -31.05 24.44
CA GLU A 148 0.58 -32.40 23.86
C GLU A 148 1.88 -33.17 24.09
N ALA A 149 3.03 -32.57 23.77
CA ALA A 149 4.33 -33.20 23.99
C ALA A 149 4.56 -33.54 25.47
N ARG A 150 4.25 -32.62 26.39
CA ARG A 150 4.40 -32.86 27.84
C ARG A 150 3.41 -33.88 28.38
N LEU A 151 2.20 -33.94 27.82
CA LEU A 151 1.18 -34.93 28.19
C LEU A 151 1.54 -36.33 27.69
N VAL A 152 2.08 -36.45 26.47
CA VAL A 152 2.61 -37.72 25.95
C VAL A 152 3.82 -38.18 26.78
N GLU A 153 4.80 -37.32 27.03
CA GLU A 153 5.96 -37.63 27.88
C GLU A 153 5.54 -38.09 29.30
N TRP A 154 4.53 -37.44 29.88
CA TRP A 154 3.99 -37.84 31.19
C TRP A 154 3.22 -39.16 31.12
N LEU A 155 2.38 -39.36 30.10
CA LEU A 155 1.66 -40.62 29.91
C LEU A 155 2.63 -41.79 29.73
N ASP A 156 3.62 -41.65 28.86
CA ASP A 156 4.66 -42.67 28.61
C ASP A 156 5.40 -43.01 29.92
N ALA A 157 5.81 -42.00 30.70
CA ALA A 157 6.47 -42.22 31.98
C ALA A 157 5.55 -42.93 33.01
N THR A 158 4.26 -42.57 33.08
CA THR A 158 3.32 -43.24 33.99
C THR A 158 2.96 -44.66 33.54
N LEU A 159 2.92 -44.92 32.23
CA LEU A 159 2.71 -46.26 31.69
C LEU A 159 3.94 -47.14 31.97
N GLU A 160 5.16 -46.63 31.78
CA GLU A 160 6.38 -47.35 32.16
C GLU A 160 6.42 -47.65 33.67
N GLU A 161 6.00 -46.71 34.53
CA GLU A 161 5.90 -46.94 35.98
C GLU A 161 4.91 -48.07 36.32
N ILE A 162 3.73 -48.09 35.70
CA ILE A 162 2.70 -49.12 35.90
C ILE A 162 3.12 -50.49 35.31
N GLU A 163 3.78 -50.51 34.15
CA GLU A 163 4.30 -51.75 33.54
C GLU A 163 5.49 -52.32 34.32
N ARG A 164 6.26 -51.47 34.99
CA ARG A 164 7.40 -51.85 35.82
C ARG A 164 7.01 -52.40 37.19
N ASP A 165 5.92 -51.90 37.77
CA ASP A 165 5.36 -52.41 39.03
C ASP A 165 3.85 -52.72 38.92
N PRO A 166 3.45 -53.73 38.12
CA PRO A 166 2.05 -54.06 37.83
C PRO A 166 1.31 -54.70 39.03
N GLY A 167 1.91 -54.66 40.22
CA GLY A 167 1.42 -55.27 41.45
C GLY A 167 2.18 -54.78 42.69
N GLY A 168 2.43 -53.47 42.79
CA GLY A 168 3.07 -52.82 43.93
C GLY A 168 2.25 -52.87 45.22
N MET A 169 2.17 -54.06 45.84
CA MET A 169 1.34 -54.49 46.98
C MET A 169 -0.16 -54.72 46.69
#